data_AF-A0A915LZL3-F1
#
_entry.id   AF-A0A915LZL3-F1
#
_cell.length_a   1.000
_cell.length_b   1.000
_cell.length_c   1.000
_cell.angle_alpha   90.00
_cell.angle_beta   90.00
_cell.angle_gamma   90.00
#
_symmetry.space_group_name_H-M   'P 1'
#
loop_
_entity.id
_entity.type
_entity.pdbx_description
1 polymer ?
#
loop_
_entity_poly.entity_id
_entity_poly.type
_entity_poly.pdbx_seq_one_letter_code
_entity_poly.pdbx_strand_id
1 'polypeptide(L)'
;MHYLEDLVELLGFLPAEMKKKCAELRELDFQYQAKMEKLGVDSEQLIEAYPTLTATESEKKNKELEQRYNEAQIIADSKVHITEYLQSVLEKYNEKVVKDLTDFKTELEIENPGEVELIEKGFFEKF
;
A
#
# COMPACT_ATOMS: atom_id res chain seq x y z
N MET A 1 29.82 -18.00 3.86
CA MET A 1 28.39 -17.74 4.11
C MET A 1 28.14 -16.26 3.89
N HIS A 2 27.30 -15.90 2.92
CA HIS A 2 27.01 -14.51 2.54
C HIS A 2 25.62 -14.04 3.00
N TYR A 3 24.99 -14.70 3.97
CA TYR A 3 23.61 -14.43 4.40
C TYR A 3 23.29 -12.96 4.67
N LEU A 4 24.22 -12.24 5.28
CA LEU A 4 24.05 -10.82 5.56
C LEU A 4 24.14 -9.96 4.30
N GLU A 5 25.03 -10.31 3.36
CA GLU A 5 25.15 -9.66 2.05
C GLU A 5 23.93 -9.95 1.19
N ASP A 6 23.46 -11.20 1.17
CA ASP A 6 22.25 -11.63 0.44
C ASP A 6 20.99 -10.95 1.01
N LEU A 7 20.88 -10.82 2.33
CA LEU A 7 19.78 -10.07 2.99
C LEU A 7 19.83 -8.57 2.68
N VAL A 8 21.02 -7.97 2.67
CA VAL A 8 21.20 -6.56 2.33
C VAL A 8 20.90 -6.30 0.85
N GLU A 9 21.31 -7.20 -0.05
CA GLU A 9 21.00 -7.11 -1.47
C GLU A 9 19.50 -7.26 -1.73
N LEU A 10 18.86 -8.23 -1.09
CA LEU A 10 17.42 -8.44 -1.15
C LEU A 10 16.69 -7.16 -0.72
N LEU A 11 17.01 -6.65 0.49
CA LEU A 11 16.40 -5.44 1.05
C LEU A 11 16.76 -4.16 0.29
N GLY A 12 17.83 -4.15 -0.52
CA GLY A 12 18.31 -2.94 -1.21
C GLY A 12 17.28 -2.32 -2.16
N PHE A 13 16.44 -3.13 -2.80
CA PHE A 13 15.45 -2.66 -3.77
C PHE A 13 14.11 -2.25 -3.15
N LEU A 14 13.77 -2.81 -1.98
CA LEU A 14 12.48 -2.62 -1.33
C LEU A 14 12.18 -1.14 -1.01
N PRO A 15 13.08 -0.34 -0.40
CA PRO A 15 12.81 1.06 -0.11
C PRO A 15 12.49 1.90 -1.35
N ALA A 16 13.19 1.65 -2.46
CA ALA A 16 12.99 2.39 -3.71
C ALA A 16 11.63 2.07 -4.33
N GLU A 17 11.26 0.78 -4.33
CA GLU A 17 9.96 0.31 -4.81
C GLU A 17 8.80 0.85 -3.94
N MET A 18 8.92 0.73 -2.62
CA MET A 18 7.96 1.28 -1.66
C MET A 18 7.77 2.78 -1.87
N LYS A 19 8.86 3.54 -2.00
CA LYS A 19 8.81 4.98 -2.22
C LYS A 19 8.10 5.33 -3.54
N LYS A 20 8.37 4.58 -4.61
CA LYS A 20 7.70 4.77 -5.91
C LYS A 20 6.20 4.52 -5.80
N LYS A 21 5.80 3.40 -5.20
CA LYS A 21 4.38 3.03 -5.06
C LYS A 21 3.61 3.93 -4.11
N CYS A 22 4.23 4.38 -3.01
CA CYS A 22 3.64 5.38 -2.14
C CYS A 22 3.49 6.75 -2.81
N ALA A 23 4.41 7.14 -3.70
CA ALA A 23 4.27 8.36 -4.49
C ALA A 23 3.12 8.26 -5.50
N GLU A 24 2.98 7.11 -6.18
CA GLU A 24 1.85 6.81 -7.07
C GLU A 24 0.51 6.86 -6.31
N LEU A 25 0.45 6.23 -5.12
CA LEU A 25 -0.73 6.27 -4.25
C LEU A 25 -1.09 7.70 -3.84
N ARG A 26 -0.10 8.52 -3.47
CA ARG A 26 -0.32 9.92 -3.08
C ARG A 26 -0.89 10.76 -4.22
N GLU A 27 -0.42 10.54 -5.44
CA GLU A 27 -0.94 11.22 -6.62
C GLU A 27 -2.40 10.83 -6.89
N LEU A 28 -2.74 9.54 -6.81
CA LEU A 28 -4.12 9.07 -6.94
C LEU A 28 -5.01 9.61 -5.82
N ASP A 29 -4.50 9.71 -4.58
CA ASP A 29 -5.21 10.33 -3.46
C ASP A 29 -5.56 11.78 -3.74
N PHE A 30 -4.61 12.56 -4.25
CA PHE A 30 -4.83 13.95 -4.62
C PHE A 30 -5.90 14.07 -5.72
N GLN A 31 -5.81 13.25 -6.77
CA GLN A 31 -6.79 13.25 -7.87
C GLN A 31 -8.18 12.82 -7.40
N TYR A 32 -8.26 11.81 -6.53
CA TYR A 32 -9.51 11.35 -5.94
C TYR A 32 -10.16 12.45 -5.09
N GLN A 33 -9.40 13.11 -4.21
CA GLN A 33 -9.90 14.21 -3.38
C GLN A 33 -10.43 15.35 -4.23
N ALA A 34 -9.69 15.78 -5.25
CA ALA A 34 -10.12 16.85 -6.15
C ALA A 34 -11.40 16.49 -6.92
N LYS A 35 -11.58 15.22 -7.34
CA LYS A 35 -12.82 14.76 -7.97
C LYS A 35 -13.99 14.71 -6.99
N MET A 36 -13.77 14.21 -5.77
CA MET A 36 -14.80 14.12 -4.74
C MET A 36 -15.28 15.50 -4.27
N GLU A 37 -14.38 16.47 -4.14
CA GLU A 37 -14.74 17.86 -3.81
C GLU A 37 -15.64 18.46 -4.89
N LYS A 38 -15.25 18.32 -6.17
CA LYS A 38 -16.07 18.78 -7.31
C LYS A 38 -17.43 18.09 -7.36
N LEU A 39 -17.46 16.76 -7.18
CA LEU A 39 -18.69 15.98 -7.10
C LEU A 39 -19.61 16.46 -5.98
N GLY A 40 -19.05 16.80 -4.82
CA GLY A 40 -19.79 17.39 -3.70
C GLY A 40 -20.48 18.69 -4.11
N VAL A 41 -19.71 19.64 -4.64
CA VAL A 41 -20.23 20.94 -5.11
C VAL A 41 -21.28 20.76 -6.21
N ASP A 42 -21.01 19.91 -7.21
CA ASP A 42 -21.94 19.64 -8.31
C ASP A 42 -23.25 19.02 -7.81
N SER A 43 -23.18 18.14 -6.81
CA SER A 43 -24.36 17.49 -6.22
C SER A 43 -25.24 18.47 -5.45
N GLU A 44 -24.63 19.39 -4.67
CA GLU A 44 -25.35 20.44 -3.95
C GLU A 44 -26.05 21.39 -4.94
N GLN A 45 -25.34 21.85 -5.97
CA GLN A 45 -25.91 22.69 -7.02
C GLN A 45 -27.05 21.99 -7.78
N LEU A 46 -26.95 20.68 -7.99
CA LEU A 46 -28.00 19.91 -8.65
C LEU A 46 -29.24 19.81 -7.77
N ILE A 47 -29.08 19.59 -6.47
CA ILE A 47 -30.20 19.55 -5.50
C ILE A 47 -30.91 20.91 -5.45
N GLU A 48 -30.15 22.01 -5.39
CA GLU A 48 -30.72 23.36 -5.39
C GLU A 48 -31.47 23.69 -6.69
N ALA A 49 -30.93 23.28 -7.84
CA ALA A 49 -31.55 23.51 -9.15
C ALA A 49 -32.72 22.56 -9.46
N TYR A 50 -32.83 21.42 -8.76
CA TYR A 50 -33.77 20.33 -9.04
C TYR A 50 -35.23 20.78 -9.23
N PRO A 51 -35.79 21.70 -8.39
CA PRO A 51 -37.18 22.14 -8.54
C PRO A 51 -37.46 22.93 -9.82
N THR A 52 -36.41 23.47 -10.46
CA THR A 52 -36.50 24.32 -11.65
C THR A 52 -36.15 23.59 -12.95
N LEU A 53 -35.59 22.39 -12.85
CA LEU A 53 -35.14 21.61 -14.00
C LEU A 53 -36.29 20.84 -14.65
N THR A 54 -36.27 20.75 -15.97
CA THR A 54 -37.14 19.82 -16.68
C THR A 54 -36.67 18.37 -16.47
N ALA A 55 -37.58 17.40 -16.65
CA ALA A 55 -37.25 15.98 -16.51
C ALA A 55 -36.02 15.58 -17.35
N THR A 56 -35.95 16.02 -18.61
CA THR A 56 -34.85 15.74 -19.53
C THR A 56 -33.52 16.34 -19.06
N GLU A 57 -33.52 17.57 -18.55
CA GLU A 57 -32.30 18.23 -18.05
C GLU A 57 -31.82 17.59 -16.75
N SER A 58 -32.75 17.22 -15.86
CA SER A 58 -32.43 16.51 -14.62
C SER A 58 -31.81 15.14 -14.91
N GLU A 59 -32.33 14.40 -15.89
CA GLU A 59 -31.79 13.09 -16.27
C GLU A 59 -30.40 13.22 -16.88
N LYS A 60 -30.17 14.24 -17.72
CA LYS A 60 -28.85 14.52 -18.28
C LYS A 60 -27.83 14.83 -17.18
N LYS A 61 -28.15 15.74 -16.25
CA LYS A 61 -27.25 16.10 -15.15
C LYS A 61 -26.99 14.92 -14.21
N ASN A 62 -27.99 14.09 -13.94
CA ASN A 62 -27.82 12.87 -13.15
C ASN A 62 -26.84 11.90 -13.82
N LYS A 63 -26.96 11.66 -15.13
CA LYS A 63 -26.03 10.79 -15.87
C LYS A 63 -24.60 11.34 -15.88
N GLU A 64 -24.44 12.66 -16.01
CA GLU A 64 -23.13 13.30 -15.93
C GLU A 64 -22.50 13.15 -14.55
N LEU A 65 -23.29 13.28 -13.48
CA LEU A 65 -22.84 13.09 -12.10
C LEU A 65 -22.47 11.63 -11.82
N GLU A 66 -23.28 10.69 -12.29
CA GLU A 66 -23.03 9.25 -12.19
C GLU A 66 -21.74 8.87 -12.92
N GLN A 67 -21.51 9.39 -14.13
CA GLN A 67 -20.26 9.16 -14.86
C GLN A 67 -19.05 9.65 -14.07
N ARG A 68 -19.10 10.87 -13.52
CA ARG A 68 -18.01 11.43 -12.71
C ARG A 68 -17.76 10.62 -11.43
N TYR A 69 -18.82 10.11 -10.81
CA TYR A 69 -18.71 9.23 -9.64
C TYR A 69 -18.03 7.91 -10.01
N ASN A 70 -18.41 7.29 -11.13
CA ASN A 70 -17.77 6.07 -11.64
C ASN A 70 -16.27 6.29 -11.92
N GLU A 71 -15.88 7.45 -12.45
CA GLU A 71 -14.46 7.81 -12.61
C GLU A 71 -13.72 7.91 -11.26
N ALA A 72 -14.35 8.51 -10.24
CA ALA A 72 -13.76 8.57 -8.90
C ALA A 72 -13.64 7.17 -8.27
N GLN A 73 -14.61 6.29 -8.51
CA GLN A 73 -14.58 4.90 -8.05
C GLN A 73 -13.41 4.12 -8.67
N ILE A 74 -13.14 4.29 -9.96
CA ILE A 74 -11.97 3.65 -10.63
C ILE A 74 -10.65 4.06 -9.96
N ILE A 75 -10.53 5.32 -9.54
CA ILE A 75 -9.34 5.78 -8.82
C ILE A 75 -9.28 5.15 -7.42
N ALA A 76 -10.41 5.05 -6.72
CA ALA A 76 -10.47 4.38 -5.42
C ALA A 76 -10.03 2.91 -5.51
N ASP A 77 -10.54 2.17 -6.51
CA ASP A 77 -10.14 0.78 -6.75
C ASP A 77 -8.64 0.66 -7.07
N SER A 78 -8.10 1.60 -7.86
CA SER A 78 -6.66 1.64 -8.16
C SER A 78 -5.81 1.86 -6.90
N LYS A 79 -6.26 2.70 -5.96
CA LYS A 79 -5.60 2.92 -4.66
C LYS A 79 -5.58 1.65 -3.81
N VAL A 80 -6.70 0.92 -3.78
CA VAL A 80 -6.81 -0.37 -3.08
C VAL A 80 -5.80 -1.34 -3.67
N HIS A 81 -5.75 -1.46 -5.00
CA HIS A 81 -4.81 -2.36 -5.68
C HIS A 81 -3.34 -2.05 -5.37
N ILE A 82 -2.95 -0.78 -5.32
CA ILE A 82 -1.58 -0.39 -4.93
C ILE A 82 -1.30 -0.79 -3.47
N THR A 83 -2.28 -0.64 -2.58
CA THR A 83 -2.12 -0.98 -1.16
C THR A 83 -1.98 -2.49 -0.96
N GLU A 84 -2.81 -3.28 -1.64
CA GLU A 84 -2.71 -4.74 -1.65
C GLU A 84 -1.35 -5.21 -2.20
N TYR A 85 -0.89 -4.58 -3.29
CA TYR A 85 0.43 -4.85 -3.84
C TYR A 85 1.53 -4.59 -2.80
N LEU A 86 1.54 -3.42 -2.18
CA LEU A 86 2.53 -3.04 -1.16
C LEU A 86 2.54 -4.02 0.01
N GLN A 87 1.37 -4.41 0.50
CA GLN A 87 1.24 -5.43 1.54
C GLN A 87 1.86 -6.76 1.11
N SER A 88 1.51 -7.24 -0.09
CA SER A 88 2.01 -8.52 -0.60
C SER A 88 3.53 -8.54 -0.77
N VAL A 89 4.14 -7.40 -1.13
CA VAL A 89 5.59 -7.26 -1.22
C VAL A 89 6.19 -7.33 0.18
N LEU A 90 5.69 -6.55 1.13
CA LEU A 90 6.19 -6.56 2.50
C LEU A 90 6.10 -7.95 3.15
N GLU A 91 5.00 -8.68 2.93
CA GLU A 91 4.81 -10.04 3.43
C GLU A 91 5.86 -10.99 2.86
N LYS A 92 6.07 -11.01 1.54
CA LYS A 92 7.09 -11.86 0.89
C LYS A 92 8.49 -11.57 1.41
N TYR A 93 8.82 -10.29 1.57
CA TYR A 93 10.11 -9.87 2.10
C TYR A 93 10.29 -10.34 3.56
N ASN A 94 9.25 -10.18 4.39
CA ASN A 94 9.28 -10.64 5.77
C ASN A 94 9.44 -12.16 5.87
N GLU A 95 8.68 -12.94 5.09
CA GLU A 95 8.81 -14.40 5.03
C GLU A 95 10.23 -14.83 4.64
N LYS A 96 10.81 -14.17 3.64
CA LYS A 96 12.17 -14.46 3.18
C LYS A 96 13.21 -14.14 4.26
N VAL A 97 13.11 -13.00 4.93
CA VAL A 97 14.00 -12.61 6.03
C VAL A 97 13.90 -13.60 7.19
N VAL A 98 12.67 -13.97 7.59
CA VAL A 98 12.44 -14.95 8.67
C VAL A 98 13.05 -16.31 8.32
N LYS A 99 12.86 -16.77 7.08
CA LYS A 99 13.45 -18.02 6.60
C LYS A 99 14.97 -17.97 6.65
N ASP A 100 15.58 -16.92 6.10
CA ASP A 100 17.04 -16.82 6.02
C ASP A 100 17.68 -16.70 7.42
N LEU A 101 17.02 -16.01 8.36
CA LEU A 101 17.44 -15.99 9.76
C LEU A 101 17.34 -17.36 10.44
N THR A 102 16.28 -18.12 10.14
CA THR A 102 16.07 -19.46 10.70
C THR A 102 17.12 -20.44 10.17
N ASP A 103 17.40 -20.38 8.86
CA ASP A 103 18.42 -21.18 8.21
C ASP A 103 19.81 -20.84 8.80
N PHE A 104 20.14 -19.54 8.91
CA PHE A 104 21.38 -19.08 9.52
C PHE A 104 21.55 -19.56 10.97
N LYS A 105 20.50 -19.45 11.79
CA LYS A 105 20.53 -19.94 13.18
C LYS A 105 20.77 -21.45 13.24
N THR A 106 20.11 -22.20 12.36
CA THR A 106 20.25 -23.66 12.29
C THR A 106 21.68 -24.04 11.91
N GLU A 107 22.28 -23.37 10.94
CA GLU A 107 23.67 -23.60 10.55
C GLU A 107 24.66 -23.26 11.67
N LEU A 108 24.46 -22.13 12.37
CA LEU A 108 25.29 -21.75 13.51
C LEU A 108 25.23 -22.78 14.64
N GLU A 109 24.06 -23.35 14.92
CA GLU A 109 23.92 -24.38 15.96
C GLU A 109 24.56 -25.71 15.54
N ILE A 110 24.54 -26.05 14.25
CA ILE A 110 25.26 -27.22 13.74
C ILE A 110 26.77 -27.02 13.88
N GLU A 111 27.27 -25.82 13.57
CA GLU A 111 28.69 -25.49 13.65
C GLU A 111 29.18 -25.31 15.11
N ASN A 112 28.34 -24.74 15.99
CA ASN A 112 28.69 -24.40 17.38
C ASN A 112 27.56 -24.79 18.36
N PRO A 113 27.41 -26.09 18.67
CA PRO A 113 26.28 -26.59 19.46
C PRO A 113 26.18 -25.94 20.84
N GLY A 114 25.07 -25.25 21.11
CA GLY A 114 24.76 -24.68 22.44
C GLY A 114 25.43 -23.34 22.74
N GLU A 115 26.28 -22.80 21.86
CA GLU A 115 26.84 -21.45 22.01
C GLU A 115 25.87 -20.36 21.53
N VAL A 116 25.03 -20.66 20.54
CA VAL A 116 24.10 -19.67 19.97
C VAL A 116 23.05 -19.24 21.01
N GLU A 117 22.49 -20.16 21.79
CA GLU A 117 21.60 -19.82 22.92
C GLU A 117 22.27 -18.94 23.97
N LEU A 118 23.56 -19.14 24.24
CA LEU A 118 24.32 -18.35 25.21
C LEU A 118 24.55 -16.92 24.70
N ILE A 119 24.87 -16.79 23.41
CA ILE A 119 25.04 -15.49 22.74
C ILE A 119 23.72 -14.72 22.70
N GLU A 120 22.61 -15.37 22.31
CA GLU A 120 21.28 -14.74 22.27
C GLU A 120 20.87 -14.23 23.66
N LYS A 121 21.00 -15.05 24.71
CA LYS A 121 20.71 -14.62 26.10
C LYS A 121 21.55 -13.41 26.52
N GLY A 122 22.86 -13.44 26.25
CA GLY A 122 23.75 -12.33 26.58
C GLY A 122 23.49 -11.04 25.78
N PHE A 123 22.89 -11.14 24.60
CA PHE A 123 22.50 -9.98 23.79
C PHE A 123 21.19 -9.37 24.28
N PHE A 124 20.18 -10.19 24.58
CA PHE A 124 18.88 -9.72 25.11
C PHE A 124 18.97 -9.16 26.52
N GLU A 125 19.95 -9.55 27.34
CA GLU A 125 20.19 -8.94 28.66
C GLU A 125 20.81 -7.54 28.60
N LYS A 126 21.33 -7.12 27.44
CA LYS A 126 21.98 -5.81 27.25
C LYS A 126 21.06 -4.72 26.70
N PHE A 127 19.81 -5.04 26.38
CA PHE A 127 18.79 -4.12 25.89
C PHE A 127 17.52 -4.21 26.75
#